data_AF-A0A3Q1N3X0-F1
#
_entry.id   AF-A0A3Q1N3X0-F1
#
_cell.length_a   1.000
_cell.length_b   1.000
_cell.length_c   1.000
_cell.angle_alpha   90.00
_cell.angle_beta   90.00
_cell.angle_gamma   90.00
#
_symmetry.space_group_name_H-M   'P 1'
#
loop_
_entity.id
_entity.type
_entity.pdbx_description
1 polymer ?
#
loop_
_entity_poly.entity_id
_entity_poly.type
_entity_poly.pdbx_seq_one_letter_code
_entity_poly.pdbx_strand_id
1 'polypeptide(L)'
;MLRSTSTVTLLSGSGSGAPSRRANVCRLRLTVPPENPVPEPSEKKVERREQHRDLSNGESTRKLPQGVVYGVVRRSDQNQQKEMVVYGWTTNQLKEEMNYIKDVRATLEKVRKRMYGDYDEMRQKIRQLTQELSVSQAKQDYLENHIQTQSSALDSFNAMNAALASDSISLQKTLVDVTLENSNIKDQIRNLQQTYTASMDKLREKQRQLDAAQVENKLLKMKVECSQQANAEVMREMTRKLYSQYEEKLQEEQQRHNAEKEALLEETNSFLKAIEEANKKMQAAEISLEEKDQRIGELDRLIERMEKERHQLQLQLLEHETEMSAEITDSNKERYQQLEEASASLRERIRHLDDMVHCQQKKVKQMVEEIESLKKKVQQKQLLILQLLEKISFLEGENNELQSRLDYLIETQSKTEVETREVGVGCDLLPRKPGLIPGTGKSPGEGNGYPLYYSCLENPMDRGLLKVPWTAKRSSQSVLKPNR
;
A
#
# COMPACT_ATOMS: atom_id res chain seq x y z
N MET A 1 -31.77 -3.60 9.66
CA MET A 1 -30.80 -4.05 10.69
C MET A 1 -30.65 -2.88 11.67
N LEU A 2 -31.50 -2.70 12.68
CA LEU A 2 -31.64 -3.48 13.91
C LEU A 2 -30.30 -3.99 14.48
N ARG A 3 -29.81 -3.33 15.53
CA ARG A 3 -29.35 -3.98 16.76
C ARG A 3 -29.27 -2.98 17.93
N SER A 4 -30.21 -3.17 18.85
CA SER A 4 -30.18 -2.77 20.25
C SER A 4 -29.10 -3.52 21.04
N THR A 5 -28.71 -2.97 22.19
CA THR A 5 -28.47 -3.57 23.55
C THR A 5 -27.65 -2.55 24.35
N SER A 6 -28.18 -1.80 25.33
CA SER A 6 -28.69 -2.13 26.68
C SER A 6 -27.66 -2.80 27.61
N THR A 7 -27.42 -2.21 28.79
CA THR A 7 -27.30 -2.76 30.19
C THR A 7 -26.56 -1.68 31.04
N VAL A 8 -27.20 -0.89 31.93
CA VAL A 8 -27.66 -1.11 33.34
C VAL A 8 -26.53 -1.31 34.36
N THR A 9 -26.50 -0.45 35.40
CA THR A 9 -26.30 -0.67 36.87
C THR A 9 -26.07 0.72 37.52
N LEU A 10 -27.02 1.39 38.19
CA LEU A 10 -27.56 1.25 39.57
C LEU A 10 -26.68 1.76 40.74
N LEU A 11 -27.32 2.60 41.57
CA LEU A 11 -27.21 2.83 43.03
C LEU A 11 -26.27 3.93 43.59
N SER A 12 -26.90 4.95 44.19
CA SER A 12 -26.96 5.18 45.66
C SER A 12 -26.70 6.63 46.10
N GLY A 13 -27.55 7.11 47.03
CA GLY A 13 -27.28 8.25 47.92
C GLY A 13 -28.13 9.50 47.61
N SER A 14 -29.36 9.62 48.12
CA SER A 14 -29.67 10.34 49.37
C SER A 14 -28.81 11.60 49.56
N GLY A 15 -29.34 12.81 49.59
CA GLY A 15 -30.48 13.21 50.40
C GLY A 15 -30.19 14.62 50.95
N SER A 16 -31.27 15.40 51.02
CA SER A 16 -31.53 16.49 51.96
C SER A 16 -30.55 17.66 52.14
N GLY A 17 -31.07 18.85 51.84
CA GLY A 17 -31.22 19.90 52.85
C GLY A 17 -29.96 20.65 53.26
N ALA A 18 -29.76 21.84 52.70
CA ALA A 18 -29.08 22.92 53.40
C ALA A 18 -30.12 23.66 54.28
N PRO A 19 -30.01 23.64 55.62
CA PRO A 19 -30.78 24.54 56.44
C PRO A 19 -29.97 25.78 56.81
N SER A 20 -30.63 26.92 56.65
CA SER A 20 -30.82 27.92 57.71
C SER A 20 -29.57 28.39 58.47
N ARG A 21 -29.16 29.62 58.15
CA ARG A 21 -28.50 30.51 59.12
C ARG A 21 -29.46 30.71 60.30
N ARG A 22 -29.28 29.95 61.37
CA ARG A 22 -29.82 30.26 62.70
C ARG A 22 -28.72 30.86 63.55
N ALA A 23 -28.96 32.09 63.98
CA ALA A 23 -28.30 32.70 65.11
C ALA A 23 -28.66 31.87 66.36
N ASN A 24 -27.65 31.29 67.00
CA ASN A 24 -27.81 30.68 68.32
C ASN A 24 -27.17 31.64 69.33
N VAL A 25 -28.03 32.49 69.91
CA VAL A 25 -27.75 33.19 71.16
C VAL A 25 -27.94 32.16 72.28
N CYS A 26 -26.84 31.64 72.83
CA CYS A 26 -26.89 30.85 74.05
C CYS A 26 -26.72 31.78 75.26
N ARG A 27 -27.87 32.05 75.87
CA ARG A 27 -28.12 32.70 77.15
C ARG A 27 -27.54 31.86 78.28
N LEU A 28 -26.52 32.35 78.99
CA LEU A 28 -26.18 31.84 80.32
C LEU A 28 -26.87 32.69 81.38
N ARG A 29 -27.69 32.00 82.17
CA ARG A 29 -28.41 32.48 83.36
C ARG A 29 -27.41 32.90 84.44
N LEU A 30 -27.57 34.10 84.99
CA LEU A 30 -27.11 34.46 86.32
C LEU A 30 -28.35 34.49 87.22
N THR A 31 -28.47 33.47 88.07
CA THR A 31 -29.39 33.41 89.20
C THR A 31 -28.57 33.51 90.49
N VAL A 32 -29.04 34.36 91.39
CA VAL A 32 -28.47 34.84 92.68
C VAL A 32 -29.06 33.99 93.84
N PRO A 33 -28.83 34.30 95.13
CA PRO A 33 -27.75 33.99 96.11
C PRO A 33 -28.21 32.84 97.09
N PRO A 34 -27.89 32.66 98.41
CA PRO A 34 -27.79 33.64 99.53
C PRO A 34 -26.68 33.38 100.59
N GLU A 35 -26.63 34.28 101.58
CA GLU A 35 -26.56 34.02 103.05
C GLU A 35 -25.55 34.95 103.77
N ASN A 36 -26.13 35.73 104.70
CA ASN A 36 -25.43 36.38 105.82
C ASN A 36 -24.78 35.31 106.72
N PRO A 37 -24.06 35.72 107.78
CA PRO A 37 -24.76 35.60 109.06
C PRO A 37 -24.54 36.79 110.00
N VAL A 38 -25.65 37.20 110.61
CA VAL A 38 -25.71 37.75 111.96
C VAL A 38 -25.59 36.57 112.94
N PRO A 39 -25.07 36.77 114.16
CA PRO A 39 -25.87 36.38 115.31
C PRO A 39 -25.83 37.38 116.47
N GLU A 40 -27.00 37.92 116.81
CA GLU A 40 -27.55 37.99 118.17
C GLU A 40 -28.32 36.65 118.35
N PRO A 41 -28.46 36.03 119.56
CA PRO A 41 -29.19 36.70 120.64
C PRO A 41 -28.93 36.24 122.11
N SER A 42 -29.48 37.06 123.02
CA SER A 42 -30.28 36.68 124.21
C SER A 42 -29.65 36.23 125.55
N GLU A 43 -30.29 36.79 126.60
CA GLU A 43 -30.58 36.22 127.94
C GLU A 43 -29.72 36.57 129.18
N LYS A 44 -30.14 37.69 129.82
CA LYS A 44 -30.50 37.89 131.25
C LYS A 44 -30.20 36.77 132.28
N LYS A 45 -29.45 37.12 133.35
CA LYS A 45 -29.74 36.83 134.80
C LYS A 45 -28.70 37.60 135.66
N VAL A 46 -29.05 38.65 136.41
CA VAL A 46 -29.60 38.70 137.79
C VAL A 46 -28.63 38.23 138.88
N GLU A 47 -28.55 39.06 139.94
CA GLU A 47 -27.94 38.86 141.28
C GLU A 47 -26.40 38.87 141.36
N ARG A 48 -25.76 39.64 142.23
CA ARG A 48 -26.08 39.82 143.66
C ARG A 48 -25.47 41.12 144.19
N ARG A 49 -26.24 41.82 145.04
CA ARG A 49 -25.76 42.83 145.99
C ARG A 49 -24.66 42.23 146.87
N GLU A 50 -23.69 43.05 147.24
CA GLU A 50 -23.22 43.11 148.64
C GLU A 50 -22.57 44.48 148.92
N GLN A 51 -23.38 45.37 149.48
CA GLN A 51 -22.92 46.39 150.42
C GLN A 51 -22.60 45.69 151.73
N HIS A 52 -21.47 46.00 152.37
CA HIS A 52 -21.33 46.20 153.82
C HIS A 52 -19.93 46.81 154.03
N ARG A 53 -19.83 48.05 154.53
CA ARG A 53 -19.64 48.40 155.96
C ARG A 53 -18.33 47.80 156.52
N ASP A 54 -17.49 48.47 157.27
CA ASP A 54 -17.51 49.80 157.88
C ASP A 54 -16.17 49.94 158.65
N LEU A 55 -15.83 51.16 159.07
CA LEU A 55 -14.98 51.50 160.22
C LEU A 55 -13.45 51.35 160.12
N SER A 56 -12.76 52.49 160.12
CA SER A 56 -11.50 52.64 160.87
C SER A 56 -11.19 54.10 161.22
N ASN A 57 -10.64 54.29 162.44
CA ASN A 57 -10.21 55.51 163.17
C ASN A 57 -11.34 56.28 163.89
N GLY A 58 -11.44 56.37 165.22
CA GLY A 58 -10.42 56.28 166.28
C GLY A 58 -9.51 57.52 166.24
N GLU A 59 -9.30 58.35 167.24
CA GLU A 59 -9.68 58.44 168.66
C GLU A 59 -9.11 59.81 169.12
N SER A 60 -9.78 60.57 169.99
CA SER A 60 -9.17 61.75 170.63
C SER A 60 -8.74 61.41 172.07
N THR A 61 -7.41 61.35 172.23
CA THR A 61 -6.63 61.80 173.41
C THR A 61 -7.28 61.77 174.80
N ARG A 62 -6.74 60.94 175.70
CA ARG A 62 -6.28 61.36 177.05
C ARG A 62 -5.39 60.31 177.72
N LYS A 63 -4.57 60.78 178.65
CA LYS A 63 -3.25 60.25 179.07
C LYS A 63 -3.28 59.17 180.18
N LEU A 64 -2.24 58.32 180.16
CA LEU A 64 -1.43 57.68 181.25
C LEU A 64 -2.14 57.11 182.52
N PRO A 65 -1.66 55.98 183.10
CA PRO A 65 -0.26 55.83 183.56
C PRO A 65 0.46 54.53 183.18
N GLN A 66 1.79 54.59 183.35
CA GLN A 66 2.78 53.52 183.19
C GLN A 66 2.33 52.18 183.78
N GLY A 67 2.41 51.12 182.97
CA GLY A 67 2.29 49.74 183.42
C GLY A 67 2.69 48.78 182.30
N VAL A 68 3.54 47.82 182.63
CA VAL A 68 3.98 46.71 181.77
C VAL A 68 2.77 46.03 181.13
N VAL A 69 2.82 45.79 179.81
CA VAL A 69 1.71 45.21 179.05
C VAL A 69 1.95 43.71 178.90
N TYR A 70 1.02 42.93 179.45
CA TYR A 70 1.01 41.48 179.34
C TYR A 70 0.15 41.06 178.15
N GLY A 71 0.77 40.42 177.16
CA GLY A 71 0.07 39.83 176.02
C GLY A 71 -0.19 38.35 176.25
N VAL A 72 -1.46 37.94 176.23
CA VAL A 72 -1.85 36.53 176.33
C VAL A 72 -1.92 35.95 174.91
N VAL A 73 -0.88 35.23 174.49
CA VAL A 73 -0.89 34.47 173.23
C VAL A 73 -1.41 33.07 173.54
N ARG A 74 -2.61 32.76 173.07
CA ARG A 74 -3.21 31.43 173.22
C ARG A 74 -2.52 30.47 172.25
N ARG A 75 -1.55 29.69 172.73
CA ARG A 75 -1.01 28.55 171.98
C ARG A 75 -1.94 27.36 172.21
N SER A 76 -2.58 26.88 171.16
CA SER A 76 -3.29 25.61 171.19
C SER A 76 -2.36 24.57 170.60
N ASP A 77 -1.60 23.87 171.45
CA ASP A 77 -0.90 22.65 171.03
C ASP A 77 -1.79 21.42 171.25
N GLN A 78 -1.61 20.40 170.43
CA GLN A 78 -2.59 19.36 170.07
C GLN A 78 -3.08 18.44 171.21
N ASN A 79 -2.66 18.64 172.47
CA ASN A 79 -2.89 17.70 173.59
C ASN A 79 -3.51 18.30 174.88
N GLN A 80 -4.20 19.45 174.79
CA GLN A 80 -5.17 19.98 175.78
C GLN A 80 -4.78 19.98 177.28
N GLN A 81 -3.51 20.15 177.63
CA GLN A 81 -3.14 20.89 178.86
C GLN A 81 -3.03 22.37 178.46
N LYS A 82 -3.97 23.19 178.96
CA LYS A 82 -4.08 24.62 178.59
C LYS A 82 -3.07 25.43 179.38
N GLU A 83 -1.85 25.51 178.88
CA GLU A 83 -0.80 26.30 179.48
C GLU A 83 -0.93 27.77 179.04
N MET A 84 -1.23 28.63 180.01
CA MET A 84 -1.42 30.06 179.80
C MET A 84 -0.07 30.75 180.01
N VAL A 85 0.74 30.83 178.95
CA VAL A 85 2.06 31.45 179.03
C VAL A 85 1.91 32.95 178.82
N VAL A 86 2.07 33.69 179.92
CA VAL A 86 2.08 35.15 179.94
C VAL A 86 3.49 35.63 179.60
N TYR A 87 3.67 36.15 178.39
CA TYR A 87 4.91 36.86 178.03
C TYR A 87 4.75 38.33 178.40
N GLY A 88 5.56 38.80 179.36
CA GLY A 88 5.69 40.22 179.65
C GLY A 88 6.55 40.86 178.58
N TRP A 89 5.97 41.78 177.80
CA TRP A 89 6.74 42.58 176.85
C TRP A 89 7.00 43.97 177.43
N THR A 90 8.23 44.41 177.28
CA THR A 90 8.57 45.82 177.52
C THR A 90 8.00 46.65 176.38
N THR A 91 7.54 47.88 176.67
CA THR A 91 6.91 48.78 175.69
C THR A 91 7.80 49.11 174.48
N ASN A 92 9.12 48.90 174.60
CA ASN A 92 10.08 49.07 173.53
C ASN A 92 10.07 47.89 172.53
N GLN A 93 10.02 46.64 173.01
CA GLN A 93 9.99 45.46 172.14
C GLN A 93 8.73 45.40 171.26
N LEU A 94 7.55 45.74 171.80
CA LEU A 94 6.32 45.77 170.99
C LEU A 94 6.35 46.87 169.91
N LYS A 95 7.00 48.01 170.20
CA LYS A 95 7.18 49.09 169.23
C LYS A 95 8.12 48.67 168.09
N GLU A 96 9.20 47.97 168.41
CA GLU A 96 10.12 47.43 167.40
C GLU A 96 9.44 46.40 166.51
N GLU A 97 8.67 45.46 167.07
CA GLU A 97 7.90 44.48 166.29
C GLU A 97 6.80 45.14 165.43
N MET A 98 6.11 46.15 165.96
CA MET A 98 5.12 46.90 165.17
C MET A 98 5.78 47.69 164.04
N ASN A 99 6.97 48.26 164.28
CA ASN A 99 7.75 48.93 163.24
C ASN A 99 8.28 47.92 162.20
N TYR A 100 8.73 46.74 162.63
CA TYR A 100 9.15 45.66 161.73
C TYR A 100 8.01 45.20 160.82
N ILE A 101 6.80 44.98 161.36
CA ILE A 101 5.62 44.63 160.55
C ILE A 101 5.27 45.75 159.56
N LYS A 102 5.39 47.02 159.97
CA LYS A 102 5.18 48.17 159.08
C LYS A 102 6.21 48.20 157.96
N ASP A 103 7.47 47.98 158.27
CA ASP A 103 8.57 47.98 157.30
C ASP A 103 8.46 46.78 156.33
N VAL A 104 8.10 45.59 156.83
CA VAL A 104 7.83 44.42 155.98
C VAL A 104 6.63 44.69 155.08
N ARG A 105 5.53 45.27 155.57
CA ARG A 105 4.41 45.68 154.72
C ARG A 105 4.82 46.71 153.69
N ALA A 106 5.58 47.73 154.08
CA ALA A 106 6.04 48.75 153.16
C ALA A 106 6.98 48.16 152.09
N THR A 107 7.80 47.18 152.46
CA THR A 107 8.72 46.49 151.55
C THR A 107 7.97 45.54 150.62
N LEU A 108 7.00 44.78 151.13
CA LEU A 108 6.11 43.95 150.32
C LEU A 108 5.26 44.79 149.37
N GLU A 109 4.79 45.96 149.78
CA GLU A 109 4.02 46.86 148.90
C GLU A 109 4.92 47.50 147.84
N LYS A 110 6.20 47.80 148.16
CA LYS A 110 7.20 48.23 147.17
C LYS A 110 7.49 47.12 146.15
N VAL A 111 7.66 45.87 146.61
CA VAL A 111 7.84 44.71 145.72
C VAL A 111 6.61 44.50 144.86
N ARG A 112 5.40 44.55 145.44
CA ARG A 112 4.13 44.45 144.72
C ARG A 112 4.03 45.49 143.61
N LYS A 113 4.29 46.78 143.91
CA LYS A 113 4.26 47.86 142.91
C LYS A 113 5.31 47.66 141.81
N ARG A 114 6.51 47.21 142.15
CA ARG A 114 7.57 46.91 141.16
C ARG A 114 7.15 45.73 140.27
N MET A 115 6.65 44.64 140.87
CA MET A 115 6.15 43.48 140.14
C MET A 115 4.98 43.82 139.21
N TYR A 116 4.02 44.65 139.63
CA TYR A 116 2.95 45.12 138.74
C TYR A 116 3.49 46.00 137.61
N GLY A 117 4.46 46.88 137.89
CA GLY A 117 5.13 47.68 136.85
C GLY A 117 5.87 46.83 135.83
N ASP A 118 6.69 45.88 136.29
CA ASP A 118 7.44 44.95 135.43
C ASP A 118 6.48 44.05 134.63
N TYR A 119 5.39 43.59 135.24
CA TYR A 119 4.33 42.81 134.57
C TYR A 119 3.59 43.64 133.53
N ASP A 120 3.24 44.90 133.82
CA ASP A 120 2.58 45.79 132.88
C ASP A 120 3.50 46.16 131.70
N GLU A 121 4.79 46.39 131.94
CA GLU A 121 5.79 46.61 130.91
C GLU A 121 5.98 45.37 130.03
N MET A 122 6.07 44.18 130.64
CA MET A 122 6.13 42.91 129.90
C MET A 122 4.84 42.68 129.10
N ARG A 123 3.67 42.97 129.67
CA ARG A 123 2.38 42.89 128.97
C ARG A 123 2.29 43.88 127.82
N GLN A 124 2.93 45.05 127.92
CA GLN A 124 3.03 46.01 126.83
C GLN A 124 4.01 45.53 125.75
N LYS A 125 5.19 45.03 126.12
CA LYS A 125 6.17 44.45 125.18
C LYS A 125 5.61 43.24 124.44
N ILE A 126 4.90 42.35 125.12
CA ILE A 126 4.19 41.22 124.50
C ILE A 126 3.16 41.74 123.51
N ARG A 127 2.33 42.72 123.90
CA ARG A 127 1.35 43.34 122.97
C ARG A 127 2.03 43.97 121.75
N GLN A 128 3.16 44.66 121.94
CA GLN A 128 3.93 45.25 120.86
C GLN A 128 4.51 44.18 119.93
N LEU A 129 5.16 43.14 120.46
CA LEU A 129 5.69 42.03 119.67
C LEU A 129 4.58 41.27 118.93
N THR A 130 3.42 41.07 119.54
CA THR A 130 2.25 40.46 118.87
C THR A 130 1.76 41.34 117.73
N GLN A 131 1.76 42.67 117.90
CA GLN A 131 1.38 43.61 116.84
C GLN A 131 2.43 43.65 115.72
N GLU A 132 3.72 43.63 116.04
CA GLU A 132 4.80 43.58 115.05
C GLU A 132 4.78 42.25 114.28
N LEU A 133 4.51 41.12 114.97
CA LEU A 133 4.34 39.82 114.33
C LEU A 133 3.12 39.80 113.41
N SER A 134 1.99 40.39 113.81
CA SER A 134 0.80 40.44 112.95
C SER A 134 1.01 41.34 111.74
N VAL A 135 1.70 42.48 111.90
CA VAL A 135 2.08 43.36 110.79
C VAL A 135 3.08 42.66 109.85
N SER A 136 4.06 41.93 110.40
CA SER A 136 5.00 41.15 109.61
C SER A 136 4.32 40.00 108.86
N GLN A 137 3.38 39.30 109.50
CA GLN A 137 2.59 38.25 108.88
C GLN A 137 1.73 38.81 107.74
N ALA A 138 1.00 39.91 107.97
CA ALA A 138 0.21 40.56 106.92
C ALA A 138 1.09 41.02 105.73
N LYS A 139 2.31 41.49 105.99
CA LYS A 139 3.28 41.84 104.94
C LYS A 139 3.76 40.60 104.18
N GLN A 140 4.02 39.49 104.86
CA GLN A 140 4.39 38.22 104.24
C GLN A 140 3.27 37.71 103.35
N ASP A 141 2.04 37.67 103.86
CA ASP A 141 0.86 37.22 103.12
C ASP A 141 0.63 38.11 101.88
N TYR A 142 0.83 39.43 102.00
CA TYR A 142 0.76 40.35 100.87
C TYR A 142 1.81 40.03 99.79
N LEU A 143 3.07 39.82 100.19
CA LEU A 143 4.15 39.49 99.25
C LEU A 143 3.92 38.14 98.58
N GLU A 144 3.45 37.13 99.32
CA GLU A 144 3.14 35.81 98.79
C GLU A 144 1.99 35.89 97.77
N ASN A 145 0.92 36.62 98.08
CA ASN A 145 -0.17 36.89 97.13
C ASN A 145 0.31 37.63 95.87
N HIS A 146 1.20 38.61 96.02
CA HIS A 146 1.77 39.34 94.90
C HIS A 146 2.65 38.42 94.02
N ILE A 147 3.51 37.60 94.63
CA ILE A 147 4.34 36.61 93.92
C ILE A 147 3.45 35.60 93.20
N GLN A 148 2.39 35.09 93.84
CA GLN A 148 1.46 34.14 93.24
C GLN A 148 0.74 34.73 92.03
N THR A 149 0.31 36.00 92.13
CA THR A 149 -0.32 36.72 91.02
C THR A 149 0.66 36.91 89.87
N GLN A 150 1.91 37.30 90.17
CA GLN A 150 2.95 37.44 89.16
C GLN A 150 3.34 36.10 88.51
N SER A 151 3.44 35.01 89.28
CA SER A 151 3.71 33.67 88.75
C SER A 151 2.59 33.22 87.80
N SER A 152 1.33 33.40 88.20
CA SER A 152 0.18 33.07 87.36
C SER A 152 0.16 33.89 86.06
N ALA A 153 0.58 35.16 86.11
CA ALA A 153 0.72 35.99 84.92
C ALA A 153 1.87 35.50 84.00
N LEU A 154 3.02 35.13 84.58
CA LEU A 154 4.12 34.53 83.83
C LEU A 154 3.74 33.20 83.18
N ASP A 155 3.01 32.34 83.88
CA ASP A 155 2.51 31.08 83.32
C ASP A 155 1.54 31.31 82.16
N SER A 156 0.67 32.32 82.27
CA SER A 156 -0.20 32.76 81.17
C SER A 156 0.60 33.28 79.97
N PHE A 157 1.63 34.09 80.20
CA PHE A 157 2.54 34.55 79.13
C PHE A 157 3.30 33.40 78.49
N ASN A 158 3.79 32.44 79.28
CA ASN A 158 4.46 31.24 78.78
C ASN A 158 3.51 30.38 77.94
N ALA A 159 2.27 30.20 78.38
CA ALA A 159 1.24 29.48 77.64
C ALA A 159 0.92 30.18 76.31
N MET A 160 0.78 31.51 76.30
CA MET A 160 0.56 32.27 75.06
C MET A 160 1.77 32.20 74.12
N ASN A 161 3.00 32.30 74.65
CA ASN A 161 4.21 32.16 73.83
C ASN A 161 4.33 30.75 73.24
N ALA A 162 3.99 29.71 74.01
CA ALA A 162 3.95 28.33 73.50
C ALA A 162 2.89 28.15 72.42
N ALA A 163 1.69 28.73 72.59
CA ALA A 163 0.64 28.72 71.58
C ALA A 163 1.08 29.45 70.30
N LEU A 164 1.65 30.65 70.42
CA LEU A 164 2.17 31.42 69.29
C LEU A 164 3.30 30.68 68.56
N ALA A 165 4.19 30.00 69.29
CA ALA A 165 5.24 29.17 68.69
C ALA A 165 4.64 28.00 67.90
N SER A 166 3.64 27.31 68.47
CA SER A 166 2.91 26.23 67.80
C SER A 166 2.18 26.72 66.54
N ASP A 167 1.49 27.87 66.61
CA ASP A 167 0.80 28.48 65.47
C ASP A 167 1.79 28.91 64.38
N SER A 168 2.94 29.48 64.77
CA SER A 168 4.02 29.84 63.85
C SER A 168 4.58 28.63 63.11
N ILE A 169 4.85 27.54 63.83
CA ILE A 169 5.32 26.27 63.23
C ILE A 169 4.26 25.70 62.28
N SER A 170 2.98 25.74 62.68
CA SER A 170 1.87 25.23 61.86
C SER A 170 1.70 26.01 60.56
N LEU A 171 1.83 27.34 60.63
CA LEU A 171 1.79 28.20 59.45
C LEU A 171 3.00 27.98 58.55
N GLN A 172 4.21 27.87 59.12
CA GLN A 172 5.43 27.54 58.36
C GLN A 172 5.29 26.20 57.64
N LYS A 173 4.75 25.17 58.32
CA LYS A 173 4.49 23.86 57.73
C LYS A 173 3.52 23.96 56.55
N THR A 174 2.40 24.67 56.73
CA THR A 174 1.40 24.86 55.67
C THR A 174 1.98 25.59 54.47
N LEU A 175 2.82 26.61 54.69
CA LEU A 175 3.49 27.33 53.60
C LEU A 175 4.45 26.43 52.82
N VAL A 176 5.21 25.59 53.50
CA VAL A 176 6.11 24.62 52.86
C VAL A 176 5.31 23.60 52.07
N ASP A 177 4.24 23.03 52.65
CA ASP A 177 3.38 22.05 51.99
C ASP A 177 2.77 22.64 50.70
N VAL A 178 2.21 23.85 50.77
CA VAL A 178 1.68 24.57 49.61
C VAL A 178 2.77 24.86 48.57
N THR A 179 3.99 25.18 49.00
CA THR A 179 5.13 25.43 48.08
C THR A 179 5.54 24.16 47.34
N LEU A 180 5.56 23.02 48.05
CA LEU A 180 5.86 21.72 47.46
C LEU A 180 4.76 21.30 46.48
N GLU A 181 3.48 21.46 46.83
CA GLU A 181 2.36 21.20 45.91
C GLU A 181 2.44 22.08 44.65
N ASN A 182 2.71 23.37 44.80
CA ASN A 182 2.91 24.28 43.67
C ASN A 182 4.09 23.85 42.77
N SER A 183 5.18 23.35 43.35
CA SER A 183 6.31 22.83 42.58
C SER A 183 5.92 21.58 41.77
N ASN A 184 5.16 20.65 42.37
CA ASN A 184 4.64 19.45 41.71
C ASN A 184 3.68 19.81 40.56
N ILE A 185 2.74 20.73 40.80
CA ILE A 185 1.84 21.23 39.74
C ILE A 185 2.64 21.83 38.58
N LYS A 186 3.68 22.61 38.88
CA LYS A 186 4.56 23.20 37.86
C LYS A 186 5.34 22.15 37.06
N ASP A 187 5.79 21.06 37.70
CA ASP A 187 6.41 19.92 37.01
C ASP A 187 5.40 19.20 36.11
N GLN A 188 4.18 18.95 36.60
CA GLN A 188 3.11 18.34 35.81
C GLN A 188 2.75 19.17 34.58
N ILE A 189 2.63 20.50 34.72
CA ILE A 189 2.39 21.41 33.59
C ILE A 189 3.53 21.31 32.58
N ARG A 190 4.80 21.31 33.02
CA ARG A 190 5.95 21.13 32.12
C ARG A 190 5.91 19.80 31.39
N ASN A 191 5.59 18.70 32.07
CA ASN A 191 5.47 17.38 31.45
C ASN A 191 4.33 17.33 30.42
N LEU A 192 3.17 17.92 30.74
CA LEU A 192 2.05 18.03 29.80
C LEU A 192 2.42 18.89 28.57
N GLN A 193 3.12 20.00 28.78
CA GLN A 193 3.60 20.84 27.70
C GLN A 193 4.60 20.10 26.80
N GLN A 194 5.55 19.37 27.39
CA GLN A 194 6.53 18.57 26.64
C GLN A 194 5.86 17.45 25.83
N THR A 195 4.93 16.72 26.43
CA THR A 195 4.21 15.63 25.74
C THR A 195 3.31 16.16 24.63
N TYR A 196 2.64 17.30 24.84
CA TYR A 196 1.88 18.00 23.81
C TYR A 196 2.77 18.42 22.64
N THR A 197 3.89 19.09 22.90
CA THR A 197 4.83 19.51 21.85
C THR A 197 5.37 18.32 21.07
N ALA A 198 5.80 17.25 21.75
CA ALA A 198 6.27 16.04 21.11
C ALA A 198 5.18 15.36 20.23
N SER A 199 3.93 15.38 20.66
CA SER A 199 2.80 14.88 19.87
C SER A 199 2.55 15.75 18.63
N MET A 200 2.61 17.07 18.77
CA MET A 200 2.45 18.01 17.66
C MET A 200 3.56 17.85 16.62
N ASP A 201 4.81 17.64 17.05
CA ASP A 201 5.92 17.41 16.13
C ASP A 201 5.80 16.07 15.39
N LYS A 202 5.35 15.01 16.08
CA LYS A 202 4.99 13.74 15.42
C LYS A 202 3.88 13.92 14.38
N LEU A 203 2.85 14.71 14.68
CA LEU A 203 1.77 15.01 13.74
C LEU A 203 2.28 15.75 12.50
N ARG A 204 3.11 16.78 12.69
CA ARG A 204 3.76 17.52 11.59
C ARG A 204 4.62 16.61 10.73
N GLU A 205 5.37 15.70 11.34
CA GLU A 205 6.18 14.75 10.60
C GLU A 205 5.33 13.76 9.79
N LYS A 206 4.23 13.28 10.37
CA LYS A 206 3.26 12.46 9.64
C LYS A 206 2.61 13.22 8.47
N GLN A 207 2.35 14.51 8.64
CA GLN A 207 1.87 15.35 7.54
C GLN A 207 2.90 15.45 6.41
N ARG A 208 4.18 15.67 6.73
CA ARG A 208 5.25 15.70 5.71
C ARG A 208 5.39 14.37 4.96
N GLN A 209 5.30 13.25 5.68
CA GLN A 209 5.33 11.91 5.07
C GLN A 209 4.14 11.71 4.12
N LEU A 210 2.96 12.18 4.51
CA LEU A 210 1.76 12.13 3.66
C LEU A 210 1.92 13.00 2.42
N ASP A 211 2.43 14.23 2.54
CA ASP A 211 2.67 15.12 1.40
C ASP A 211 3.70 14.53 0.42
N ALA A 212 4.79 13.94 0.94
CA ALA A 212 5.79 13.25 0.13
C ALA A 212 5.18 12.06 -0.63
N ALA A 213 4.38 11.22 0.05
CA ALA A 213 3.68 10.11 -0.58
C ALA A 213 2.66 10.58 -1.63
N GLN A 214 2.00 11.72 -1.42
CA GLN A 214 1.09 12.30 -2.42
C GLN A 214 1.82 12.76 -3.68
N VAL A 215 2.99 13.38 -3.54
CA VAL A 215 3.83 13.77 -4.69
C VAL A 215 4.32 12.56 -5.46
N GLU A 216 4.77 11.52 -4.76
CA GLU A 216 5.19 10.26 -5.38
C GLU A 216 4.02 9.59 -6.12
N ASN A 217 2.84 9.52 -5.53
CA ASN A 217 1.65 8.98 -6.18
C ASN A 217 1.28 9.77 -7.46
N LYS A 218 1.36 11.10 -7.43
CA LYS A 218 1.14 11.93 -8.63
C LYS A 218 2.17 11.63 -9.72
N LEU A 219 3.44 11.50 -9.35
CA LEU A 219 4.51 11.16 -10.29
C LEU A 219 4.32 9.77 -10.90
N LEU A 220 4.00 8.77 -10.07
CA LEU A 220 3.71 7.41 -10.53
C LEU A 220 2.50 7.39 -11.47
N LYS A 221 1.43 8.13 -11.15
CA LYS A 221 0.27 8.28 -12.03
C LYS A 221 0.67 8.86 -13.39
N MET A 222 1.43 9.96 -13.40
CA MET A 222 1.93 10.54 -14.66
C MET A 222 2.82 9.55 -15.43
N LYS A 223 3.70 8.80 -14.75
CA LYS A 223 4.57 7.82 -15.41
C LYS A 223 3.77 6.67 -16.03
N VAL A 224 2.74 6.18 -15.34
CA VAL A 224 1.83 5.16 -15.87
C VAL A 224 1.06 5.70 -17.08
N GLU A 225 0.51 6.91 -17.00
CA GLU A 225 -0.19 7.56 -18.11
C GLU A 225 0.73 7.76 -19.33
N CYS A 226 1.95 8.28 -19.13
CA CYS A 226 2.94 8.43 -20.20
C CYS A 226 3.33 7.08 -20.82
N SER A 227 3.55 6.04 -20.00
CA SER A 227 3.87 4.70 -20.50
C SER A 227 2.70 4.09 -21.27
N GLN A 228 1.47 4.24 -20.78
CA GLN A 228 0.26 3.75 -21.44
C GLN A 228 0.03 4.49 -22.77
N GLN A 229 0.27 5.80 -22.80
CA GLN A 229 0.18 6.60 -24.02
C GLN A 229 1.23 6.21 -25.05
N ALA A 230 2.49 5.99 -24.64
CA ALA A 230 3.54 5.51 -25.53
C ALA A 230 3.20 4.12 -26.12
N ASN A 231 2.70 3.20 -25.29
CA ASN A 231 2.26 1.88 -25.73
C ASN A 231 1.08 1.97 -26.73
N ALA A 232 0.10 2.84 -26.46
CA ALA A 232 -1.01 3.08 -27.38
C ALA A 232 -0.52 3.66 -28.71
N GLU A 233 0.46 4.55 -28.70
CA GLU A 233 1.04 5.13 -29.91
C GLU A 233 1.75 4.08 -30.77
N VAL A 234 2.53 3.18 -30.17
CA VAL A 234 3.17 2.06 -30.90
C VAL A 234 2.12 1.18 -31.60
N MET A 235 1.02 0.87 -30.91
CA MET A 235 -0.08 0.09 -31.51
C MET A 235 -0.76 0.85 -32.65
N ARG A 236 -0.99 2.17 -32.50
CA ARG A 236 -1.53 3.02 -33.57
C ARG A 236 -0.60 3.09 -34.77
N GLU A 237 0.70 3.24 -34.55
CA GLU A 237 1.71 3.29 -35.61
C GLU A 237 1.81 1.96 -36.35
N MET A 238 1.83 0.84 -35.63
CA MET A 238 1.82 -0.49 -36.24
C MET A 238 0.56 -0.70 -37.09
N THR A 239 -0.60 -0.29 -36.56
CA THR A 239 -1.87 -0.33 -37.28
C THR A 239 -1.81 0.54 -38.55
N ARG A 240 -1.30 1.78 -38.45
CA ARG A 240 -1.14 2.69 -39.59
C ARG A 240 -0.20 2.12 -40.65
N LYS A 241 0.94 1.53 -40.26
CA LYS A 241 1.88 0.88 -41.17
C LYS A 241 1.24 -0.31 -41.88
N LEU A 242 0.49 -1.14 -41.16
CA LEU A 242 -0.20 -2.28 -41.74
C LEU A 242 -1.24 -1.84 -42.78
N TYR A 243 -2.09 -0.86 -42.45
CA TYR A 243 -3.06 -0.31 -43.40
C TYR A 243 -2.38 0.32 -44.61
N SER A 244 -1.32 1.11 -44.40
CA SER A 244 -0.54 1.71 -45.49
C SER A 244 0.04 0.65 -46.43
N GLN A 245 0.58 -0.45 -45.88
CA GLN A 245 1.10 -1.56 -46.69
C GLN A 245 0.02 -2.28 -47.48
N TYR A 246 -1.18 -2.45 -46.90
CA TYR A 246 -2.31 -3.05 -47.62
C TYR A 246 -2.80 -2.15 -48.75
N GLU A 247 -2.88 -0.84 -48.50
CA GLU A 247 -3.28 0.13 -49.50
C GLU A 247 -2.25 0.22 -50.65
N GLU A 248 -0.95 0.22 -50.34
CA GLU A 248 0.13 0.14 -51.34
C GLU A 248 0.01 -1.11 -52.20
N LYS A 249 -0.12 -2.30 -51.59
CA LYS A 249 -0.27 -3.56 -52.34
C LYS A 249 -1.51 -3.56 -53.22
N LEU A 250 -2.62 -3.01 -52.74
CA LEU A 250 -3.85 -2.89 -53.52
C LEU A 250 -3.64 -1.96 -54.73
N GLN A 251 -2.96 -0.83 -54.54
CA GLN A 251 -2.63 0.09 -55.63
C GLN A 251 -1.67 -0.53 -56.64
N GLU A 252 -0.64 -1.25 -56.19
CA GLU A 252 0.32 -1.95 -57.06
C GLU A 252 -0.37 -2.99 -57.94
N GLU A 253 -1.23 -3.85 -57.36
CA GLU A 253 -1.96 -4.85 -58.12
C GLU A 253 -2.97 -4.22 -59.09
N GLN A 254 -3.64 -3.13 -58.68
CA GLN A 254 -4.52 -2.38 -59.59
C GLN A 254 -3.74 -1.76 -60.75
N GLN A 255 -2.55 -1.21 -60.50
CA GLN A 255 -1.68 -0.67 -61.53
C GLN A 255 -1.18 -1.75 -62.48
N ARG A 256 -0.77 -2.92 -61.96
CA ARG A 256 -0.38 -4.08 -62.78
C ARG A 256 -1.51 -4.54 -63.67
N HIS A 257 -2.71 -4.74 -63.10
CA HIS A 257 -3.89 -5.12 -63.87
C HIS A 257 -4.21 -4.10 -64.97
N ASN A 258 -4.13 -2.79 -64.67
CA ASN A 258 -4.34 -1.75 -65.68
C ASN A 258 -3.28 -1.78 -66.78
N ALA A 259 -2.01 -1.96 -66.42
CA ALA A 259 -0.91 -2.08 -67.38
C ALA A 259 -1.05 -3.32 -68.26
N GLU A 260 -1.45 -4.48 -67.70
CA GLU A 260 -1.74 -5.70 -68.46
C GLU A 260 -2.91 -5.50 -69.42
N LYS A 261 -3.98 -4.84 -68.96
CA LYS A 261 -5.13 -4.49 -69.80
C LYS A 261 -4.69 -3.59 -70.97
N GLU A 262 -3.89 -2.57 -70.71
CA GLU A 262 -3.35 -1.68 -71.75
C GLU A 262 -2.46 -2.44 -72.75
N ALA A 263 -1.57 -3.31 -72.26
CA ALA A 263 -0.73 -4.14 -73.12
C ALA A 263 -1.54 -5.07 -74.04
N LEU A 264 -2.58 -5.73 -73.50
CA LEU A 264 -3.47 -6.58 -74.30
C LEU A 264 -4.28 -5.79 -75.31
N LEU A 265 -4.72 -4.58 -74.96
CA LEU A 265 -5.40 -3.68 -75.89
C LEU A 265 -4.45 -3.27 -77.03
N GLU A 266 -3.19 -2.99 -76.73
CA GLU A 266 -2.19 -2.64 -77.73
C GLU A 266 -1.86 -3.83 -78.66
N GLU A 267 -1.75 -5.04 -78.12
CA GLU A 267 -1.58 -6.27 -78.91
C GLU A 267 -2.79 -6.51 -79.84
N THR A 268 -4.00 -6.36 -79.31
CA THR A 268 -5.25 -6.48 -80.09
C THR A 268 -5.30 -5.45 -81.22
N ASN A 269 -4.91 -4.20 -80.96
CA ASN A 269 -4.83 -3.15 -81.96
C ASN A 269 -3.77 -3.43 -83.03
N SER A 270 -2.64 -4.02 -82.64
CA SER A 270 -1.60 -4.47 -83.58
C SER A 270 -2.13 -5.55 -84.52
N PHE A 271 -2.81 -6.57 -83.98
CA PHE A 271 -3.46 -7.60 -84.81
C PHE A 271 -4.52 -7.02 -85.74
N LEU A 272 -5.34 -6.09 -85.24
CA LEU A 272 -6.37 -5.43 -86.05
C LEU A 272 -5.74 -4.67 -87.22
N LYS A 273 -4.67 -3.91 -87.00
CA LYS A 273 -3.92 -3.24 -88.07
C LYS A 273 -3.32 -4.23 -89.07
N ALA A 274 -2.72 -5.33 -88.60
CA ALA A 274 -2.17 -6.36 -89.48
C ALA A 274 -3.24 -7.03 -90.36
N ILE A 275 -4.44 -7.28 -89.80
CA ILE A 275 -5.59 -7.80 -90.53
C ILE A 275 -6.07 -6.77 -91.57
N GLU A 276 -6.18 -5.50 -91.20
CA GLU A 276 -6.56 -4.43 -92.13
C GLU A 276 -5.57 -4.32 -93.30
N GLU A 277 -4.27 -4.39 -93.03
CA GLU A 277 -3.23 -4.37 -94.06
C GLU A 277 -3.28 -5.61 -94.96
N ALA A 278 -3.48 -6.80 -94.38
CA ALA A 278 -3.67 -8.03 -95.14
C ALA A 278 -4.92 -7.97 -96.03
N ASN A 279 -6.03 -7.43 -95.52
CA ASN A 279 -7.25 -7.23 -96.28
C ASN A 279 -7.05 -6.25 -97.44
N LYS A 280 -6.32 -5.14 -97.24
CA LYS A 280 -5.97 -4.21 -98.33
C LYS A 280 -5.13 -4.89 -99.41
N LYS A 281 -4.14 -5.70 -99.03
CA LYS A 281 -3.32 -6.48 -99.98
C LYS A 281 -4.16 -7.52 -100.73
N MET A 282 -5.05 -8.20 -100.04
CA MET A 282 -5.98 -9.17 -100.63
C MET A 282 -6.88 -8.51 -101.67
N GLN A 283 -7.51 -7.38 -101.34
CA GLN A 283 -8.33 -6.62 -102.29
C GLN A 283 -7.54 -6.18 -103.52
N ALA A 284 -6.30 -5.72 -103.36
CA ALA A 284 -5.45 -5.36 -104.49
C ALA A 284 -5.11 -6.58 -105.37
N ALA A 285 -4.85 -7.74 -104.77
CA ALA A 285 -4.63 -8.98 -105.50
C ALA A 285 -5.89 -9.47 -106.22
N GLU A 286 -7.06 -9.33 -105.59
CA GLU A 286 -8.37 -9.65 -106.16
C GLU A 286 -8.67 -8.81 -107.40
N ILE A 287 -8.45 -7.49 -107.35
CA ILE A 287 -8.59 -6.61 -108.52
C ILE A 287 -7.64 -7.02 -109.65
N SER A 288 -6.37 -7.32 -109.34
CA SER A 288 -5.40 -7.77 -110.36
C SER A 288 -5.75 -9.14 -110.96
N LEU A 289 -6.37 -10.03 -110.18
CA LEU A 289 -6.89 -11.30 -110.68
C LEU A 289 -8.07 -11.06 -111.62
N GLU A 290 -9.02 -10.20 -111.25
CA GLU A 290 -10.15 -9.84 -112.10
C GLU A 290 -9.69 -9.24 -113.45
N GLU A 291 -8.67 -8.38 -113.45
CA GLU A 291 -8.06 -7.87 -114.69
C GLU A 291 -7.45 -8.99 -115.56
N LYS A 292 -6.80 -9.97 -114.93
CA LYS A 292 -6.26 -11.14 -115.65
C LYS A 292 -7.38 -12.03 -116.19
N ASP A 293 -8.45 -12.25 -115.42
CA ASP A 293 -9.61 -13.03 -115.86
C ASP A 293 -10.32 -12.35 -117.04
N GLN A 294 -10.44 -11.02 -117.02
CA GLN A 294 -10.89 -10.25 -118.18
C GLN A 294 -9.99 -10.48 -119.41
N ARG A 295 -8.66 -10.45 -119.21
CA ARG A 295 -7.70 -10.72 -120.29
C ARG A 295 -7.79 -12.15 -120.82
N ILE A 296 -7.98 -13.14 -119.94
CA ILE A 296 -8.21 -14.54 -120.33
C ILE A 296 -9.49 -14.62 -121.16
N GLY A 297 -10.58 -13.98 -120.72
CA GLY A 297 -11.82 -13.93 -121.48
C GLY A 297 -11.69 -13.28 -122.87
N GLU A 298 -10.81 -12.29 -123.05
CA GLU A 298 -10.47 -11.76 -124.38
C GLU A 298 -9.72 -12.77 -125.26
N LEU A 299 -8.76 -13.50 -124.67
CA LEU A 299 -7.99 -14.54 -125.36
C LEU A 299 -8.90 -15.71 -125.77
N ASP A 300 -9.81 -16.16 -124.90
CA ASP A 300 -10.77 -17.22 -125.22
C ASP A 300 -11.67 -16.86 -126.40
N ARG A 301 -12.16 -15.60 -126.47
CA ARG A 301 -12.94 -15.12 -127.63
C ARG A 301 -12.11 -15.07 -128.92
N LEU A 302 -10.80 -14.79 -128.82
CA LEU A 302 -9.91 -14.85 -129.97
C LEU A 302 -9.70 -16.29 -130.43
N ILE A 303 -9.44 -17.20 -129.48
CA ILE A 303 -9.30 -18.64 -129.75
C ILE A 303 -10.56 -19.16 -130.42
N GLU A 304 -11.76 -18.84 -129.92
CA GLU A 304 -13.02 -19.26 -130.52
C GLU A 304 -13.17 -18.79 -131.97
N ARG A 305 -12.74 -17.55 -132.29
CA ARG A 305 -12.72 -17.03 -133.67
C ARG A 305 -11.73 -17.79 -134.55
N MET A 306 -10.52 -18.00 -134.06
CA MET A 306 -9.48 -18.76 -134.77
C MET A 306 -9.90 -20.22 -134.98
N GLU A 307 -10.58 -20.83 -134.01
CA GLU A 307 -11.12 -22.17 -134.14
C GLU A 307 -12.21 -22.23 -135.21
N LYS A 308 -13.15 -21.28 -135.23
CA LYS A 308 -14.18 -21.20 -136.30
C LYS A 308 -13.55 -21.07 -137.68
N GLU A 309 -12.57 -20.19 -137.83
CA GLU A 309 -11.81 -20.02 -139.07
C GLU A 309 -11.05 -21.30 -139.46
N ARG A 310 -10.39 -21.96 -138.51
CA ARG A 310 -9.72 -23.25 -138.75
C ARG A 310 -10.72 -24.31 -139.25
N HIS A 311 -11.87 -24.46 -138.61
CA HIS A 311 -12.90 -25.41 -139.05
C HIS A 311 -13.41 -25.07 -140.46
N GLN A 312 -13.55 -23.79 -140.78
CA GLN A 312 -13.92 -23.33 -142.13
C GLN A 312 -12.86 -23.69 -143.18
N LEU A 313 -11.58 -23.44 -142.89
CA LEU A 313 -10.46 -23.84 -143.76
C LEU A 313 -10.37 -25.36 -143.93
N GLN A 314 -10.63 -26.13 -142.86
CA GLN A 314 -10.68 -27.59 -142.92
C GLN A 314 -11.80 -28.11 -143.83
N LEU A 315 -12.98 -27.46 -143.83
CA LEU A 315 -14.06 -27.80 -144.75
C LEU A 315 -13.67 -27.52 -146.21
N GLN A 316 -13.01 -26.39 -146.48
CA GLN A 316 -12.52 -26.06 -147.82
C GLN A 316 -11.42 -27.03 -148.28
N LEU A 317 -10.52 -27.44 -147.38
CA LEU A 317 -9.54 -28.48 -147.68
C LEU A 317 -10.23 -29.80 -148.04
N LEU A 318 -11.27 -30.20 -147.29
CA LEU A 318 -12.04 -31.41 -147.58
C LEU A 318 -12.75 -31.31 -148.94
N GLU A 319 -13.31 -30.15 -149.30
CA GLU A 319 -13.87 -29.91 -150.63
C GLU A 319 -12.81 -30.11 -151.72
N HIS A 320 -11.62 -29.51 -151.57
CA HIS A 320 -10.51 -29.73 -152.48
C HIS A 320 -9.97 -31.17 -152.49
N GLU A 321 -9.97 -31.87 -151.34
CA GLU A 321 -9.61 -33.29 -151.26
C GLU A 321 -10.67 -34.18 -151.94
N THR A 322 -11.96 -33.84 -151.88
CA THR A 322 -13.02 -34.51 -152.67
C THR A 322 -12.90 -34.21 -154.17
N GLU A 323 -12.36 -33.06 -154.55
CA GLU A 323 -12.03 -32.72 -155.94
C GLU A 323 -10.74 -33.43 -156.42
N MET A 324 -9.79 -33.69 -155.53
CA MET A 324 -8.47 -34.27 -155.82
C MET A 324 -8.38 -35.78 -155.61
N SER A 325 -9.41 -36.44 -155.07
CA SER A 325 -9.44 -37.90 -154.85
C SER A 325 -9.89 -38.70 -156.09
N ALA A 326 -9.37 -38.32 -157.26
CA ALA A 326 -9.06 -39.24 -158.35
C ALA A 326 -7.53 -39.44 -158.40
N GLU A 327 -7.09 -40.72 -158.29
CA GLU A 327 -5.74 -41.29 -158.55
C GLU A 327 -4.75 -41.58 -157.38
N ILE A 328 -4.76 -42.86 -156.92
CA ILE A 328 -3.73 -43.94 -157.01
C ILE A 328 -2.44 -44.04 -156.11
N THR A 329 -2.42 -45.15 -155.32
CA THR A 329 -1.41 -46.24 -154.96
C THR A 329 -0.05 -46.10 -154.23
N ASP A 330 0.06 -46.97 -153.20
CA ASP A 330 1.03 -48.05 -152.85
C ASP A 330 2.55 -47.92 -153.09
N SER A 331 3.32 -47.70 -152.00
CA SER A 331 4.76 -47.99 -151.87
C SER A 331 5.29 -47.70 -150.44
N ASN A 332 5.10 -48.59 -149.45
CA ASN A 332 5.41 -48.27 -148.03
C ASN A 332 6.35 -49.26 -147.32
N LYS A 333 7.43 -49.70 -147.99
CA LYS A 333 8.47 -50.53 -147.35
C LYS A 333 9.44 -49.71 -146.49
N GLU A 334 9.70 -48.45 -146.85
CA GLU A 334 10.48 -47.49 -146.04
C GLU A 334 9.73 -47.02 -144.78
N ARG A 335 8.39 -46.96 -144.87
CA ARG A 335 7.52 -46.59 -143.75
C ARG A 335 7.60 -47.60 -142.60
N TYR A 336 7.74 -48.90 -142.89
CA TYR A 336 7.93 -49.91 -141.85
C TYR A 336 9.27 -49.76 -141.13
N GLN A 337 10.33 -49.39 -141.84
CA GLN A 337 11.67 -49.22 -141.25
C GLN A 337 11.73 -47.97 -140.38
N GLN A 338 11.10 -46.87 -140.81
CA GLN A 338 10.90 -45.66 -140.00
C GLN A 338 10.00 -45.91 -138.78
N LEU A 339 8.97 -46.76 -138.92
CA LEU A 339 8.11 -47.16 -137.81
C LEU A 339 8.85 -48.06 -136.81
N GLU A 340 9.75 -48.92 -137.29
CA GLU A 340 10.60 -49.78 -136.46
C GLU A 340 11.67 -48.97 -135.72
N GLU A 341 12.33 -48.01 -136.36
CA GLU A 341 13.24 -47.06 -135.71
C GLU A 341 12.52 -46.17 -134.69
N ALA A 342 11.32 -45.68 -135.00
CA ALA A 342 10.49 -44.93 -134.06
C ALA A 342 10.06 -45.80 -132.85
N SER A 343 9.74 -47.08 -133.09
CA SER A 343 9.43 -48.05 -132.03
C SER A 343 10.64 -48.37 -131.17
N ALA A 344 11.84 -48.47 -131.76
CA ALA A 344 13.09 -48.66 -131.01
C ALA A 344 13.42 -47.41 -130.16
N SER A 345 13.25 -46.21 -130.71
CA SER A 345 13.42 -44.94 -130.00
C SER A 345 12.45 -44.79 -128.83
N LEU A 346 11.17 -45.16 -129.01
CA LEU A 346 10.18 -45.18 -127.93
C LEU A 346 10.52 -46.21 -126.85
N ARG A 347 10.97 -47.41 -127.23
CA ARG A 347 11.43 -48.44 -126.27
C ARG A 347 12.65 -47.95 -125.46
N GLU A 348 13.55 -47.19 -126.05
CA GLU A 348 14.68 -46.57 -125.35
C GLU A 348 14.24 -45.46 -124.41
N ARG A 349 13.28 -44.62 -124.83
CA ARG A 349 12.71 -43.57 -123.97
C ARG A 349 11.94 -44.13 -122.78
N ILE A 350 11.24 -45.25 -122.96
CA ILE A 350 10.60 -45.99 -121.86
C ILE A 350 11.67 -46.53 -120.91
N ARG A 351 12.75 -47.15 -121.40
CA ARG A 351 13.87 -47.59 -120.55
C ARG A 351 14.49 -46.46 -119.74
N HIS A 352 14.74 -45.29 -120.35
CA HIS A 352 15.24 -44.13 -119.62
C HIS A 352 14.25 -43.60 -118.57
N LEU A 353 12.95 -43.63 -118.87
CA LEU A 353 11.92 -43.27 -117.89
C LEU A 353 11.89 -44.28 -116.73
N ASP A 354 11.99 -45.57 -117.01
CA ASP A 354 12.06 -46.62 -115.99
C ASP A 354 13.31 -46.47 -115.11
N ASP A 355 14.47 -46.15 -115.69
CA ASP A 355 15.69 -45.85 -114.95
C ASP A 355 15.55 -44.60 -114.08
N MET A 356 14.90 -43.54 -114.60
CA MET A 356 14.59 -42.35 -113.81
C MET A 356 13.61 -42.65 -112.68
N VAL A 357 12.59 -43.49 -112.91
CA VAL A 357 11.65 -43.96 -111.88
C VAL A 357 12.39 -44.78 -110.83
N HIS A 358 13.29 -45.68 -111.21
CA HIS A 358 14.10 -46.46 -110.28
C HIS A 358 15.07 -45.58 -109.47
N CYS A 359 15.69 -44.56 -110.09
CA CYS A 359 16.51 -43.59 -109.37
C CYS A 359 15.69 -42.81 -108.34
N GLN A 360 14.47 -42.40 -108.69
CA GLN A 360 13.56 -41.73 -107.76
C GLN A 360 13.07 -42.68 -106.65
N GLN A 361 12.71 -43.91 -106.97
CA GLN A 361 12.31 -44.93 -106.00
C GLN A 361 13.44 -45.23 -105.00
N LYS A 362 14.69 -45.31 -105.47
CA LYS A 362 15.86 -45.49 -104.60
C LYS A 362 16.05 -44.30 -103.66
N LYS A 363 15.85 -43.07 -104.15
CA LYS A 363 15.91 -41.86 -103.32
C LYS A 363 14.80 -41.84 -102.25
N VAL A 364 13.57 -42.19 -102.62
CA VAL A 364 12.46 -42.31 -101.65
C VAL A 364 12.75 -43.40 -100.62
N LYS A 365 13.25 -44.56 -101.05
CA LYS A 365 13.63 -45.64 -100.13
C LYS A 365 14.70 -45.18 -99.13
N GLN A 366 15.71 -44.46 -99.59
CA GLN A 366 16.72 -43.87 -98.71
C GLN A 366 16.10 -42.87 -97.72
N MET A 367 15.20 -41.99 -98.18
CA MET A 367 14.48 -41.07 -97.29
C MET A 367 13.63 -41.80 -96.24
N VAL A 368 12.99 -42.91 -96.61
CA VAL A 368 12.23 -43.76 -95.67
C VAL A 368 13.16 -44.39 -94.64
N GLU A 369 14.30 -44.95 -95.06
CA GLU A 369 15.31 -45.51 -94.15
C GLU A 369 15.87 -44.44 -93.19
N GLU A 370 16.10 -43.22 -93.68
CA GLU A 370 16.50 -42.08 -92.85
C GLU A 370 15.41 -41.71 -91.82
N ILE A 371 14.14 -41.64 -92.23
CA ILE A 371 13.00 -41.41 -91.33
C ILE A 371 12.89 -42.51 -90.27
N GLU A 372 13.03 -43.78 -90.65
CA GLU A 372 13.02 -44.91 -89.71
C GLU A 372 14.18 -44.84 -88.72
N SER A 373 15.37 -44.44 -89.16
CA SER A 373 16.52 -44.22 -88.29
C SER A 373 16.30 -43.07 -87.29
N LEU A 374 15.69 -41.97 -87.75
CA LEU A 374 15.33 -40.83 -86.90
C LEU A 374 14.23 -41.20 -85.91
N LYS A 375 13.22 -41.97 -86.33
CA LYS A 375 12.15 -42.50 -85.47
C LYS A 375 12.73 -43.36 -84.34
N LYS A 376 13.70 -44.24 -84.62
CA LYS A 376 14.39 -45.03 -83.59
C LYS A 376 15.14 -44.14 -82.59
N LYS A 377 15.84 -43.09 -83.06
CA LYS A 377 16.52 -42.13 -82.17
C LYS A 377 15.53 -41.36 -81.28
N VAL A 378 14.37 -40.97 -81.82
CA VAL A 378 13.30 -40.33 -81.03
C VAL A 378 12.78 -41.29 -79.96
N GLN A 379 12.52 -42.55 -80.30
CA GLN A 379 12.08 -43.57 -79.34
C GLN A 379 13.12 -43.81 -78.23
N GLN A 380 14.42 -43.84 -78.55
CA GLN A 380 15.49 -43.93 -77.56
C GLN A 380 15.51 -42.73 -76.61
N LYS A 381 15.37 -41.51 -77.14
CA LYS A 381 15.27 -40.30 -76.31
C LYS A 381 14.03 -40.31 -75.41
N GLN A 382 12.91 -40.82 -75.91
CA GLN A 382 11.68 -40.94 -75.11
C GLN A 382 11.88 -41.90 -73.92
N LEU A 383 12.57 -43.02 -74.12
CA LEU A 383 12.90 -43.95 -73.04
C LEU A 383 13.83 -43.29 -72.00
N LEU A 384 14.84 -42.53 -72.45
CA LEU A 384 15.72 -41.78 -71.54
C LEU A 384 14.94 -40.73 -70.74
N ILE A 385 14.01 -40.02 -71.37
CA ILE A 385 13.13 -39.07 -70.68
C ILE A 385 12.33 -39.79 -69.58
N LEU A 386 11.76 -40.96 -69.86
CA LEU A 386 11.04 -41.75 -68.86
C LEU A 386 11.94 -42.17 -67.69
N GLN A 387 13.16 -42.62 -67.95
CA GLN A 387 14.13 -42.97 -66.90
C GLN A 387 14.52 -41.76 -66.03
N LEU A 388 14.69 -40.59 -66.64
CA LEU A 388 14.99 -39.35 -65.91
C LEU A 388 13.79 -38.90 -65.07
N LEU A 389 12.56 -39.03 -65.59
CA LEU A 389 11.34 -38.73 -64.83
C LEU A 389 11.18 -39.66 -63.62
N GLU A 390 11.42 -40.96 -63.78
CA GLU A 390 11.42 -41.91 -62.66
C GLU A 390 12.47 -41.54 -61.60
N LYS A 391 13.67 -41.12 -62.04
CA LYS A 391 14.72 -40.65 -61.13
C LYS A 391 14.33 -39.37 -60.41
N ILE A 392 13.67 -38.42 -61.09
CA ILE A 392 13.14 -37.21 -60.47
C ILE A 392 12.08 -37.57 -59.42
N SER A 393 11.11 -38.42 -59.75
CA SER A 393 10.07 -38.84 -58.80
C SER A 393 10.64 -39.57 -57.57
N PHE A 394 11.68 -40.39 -57.74
CA PHE A 394 12.38 -41.00 -56.61
C PHE A 394 13.03 -39.95 -55.70
N LEU A 395 13.77 -39.00 -56.29
CA LEU A 395 14.44 -37.92 -55.54
C LEU A 395 13.44 -36.97 -54.87
N GLU A 396 12.32 -36.68 -55.52
CA GLU A 396 11.21 -35.90 -54.93
C GLU A 396 10.62 -36.61 -53.71
N GLY A 397 10.47 -37.94 -53.77
CA GLY A 397 10.05 -38.76 -52.63
C GLY A 397 11.02 -38.69 -51.45
N GLU A 398 12.33 -38.89 -51.69
CA GLU A 398 13.36 -38.76 -50.65
C GLU A 398 13.38 -37.35 -50.06
N ASN A 399 13.25 -36.32 -50.89
CA ASN A 399 13.24 -34.93 -50.44
C ASN A 399 12.01 -34.63 -49.56
N ASN A 400 10.82 -35.14 -49.92
CA ASN A 400 9.61 -35.02 -49.10
C ASN A 400 9.73 -35.77 -47.76
N GLU A 401 10.38 -36.94 -47.74
CA GLU A 401 10.65 -37.68 -46.49
C GLU A 401 11.60 -36.89 -45.58
N LEU A 402 12.69 -36.35 -46.15
CA LEU A 402 13.63 -35.51 -45.41
C LEU A 402 12.94 -34.24 -44.87
N GLN A 403 12.09 -33.60 -45.67
CA GLN A 403 11.30 -32.45 -45.25
C GLN A 403 10.35 -32.82 -44.10
N SER A 404 9.65 -33.95 -44.19
CA SER A 404 8.76 -34.44 -43.12
C SER A 404 9.53 -34.74 -41.83
N ARG A 405 10.76 -35.28 -41.94
CA ARG A 405 11.66 -35.50 -40.79
C ARG A 405 12.12 -34.18 -40.17
N LEU A 406 12.43 -33.18 -41.00
CA LEU A 406 12.79 -31.84 -40.53
C LEU A 406 11.61 -31.19 -39.79
N ASP A 407 10.40 -31.25 -40.35
CA ASP A 407 9.20 -30.71 -39.73
C ASP A 407 8.90 -31.39 -38.39
N TYR A 408 9.04 -32.72 -38.31
CA TYR A 408 8.94 -33.45 -37.05
C TYR A 408 9.98 -33.00 -36.02
N LEU A 409 11.24 -32.77 -36.43
CA LEU A 409 12.29 -32.28 -35.53
C LEU A 409 12.03 -30.84 -35.06
N ILE A 410 11.53 -29.96 -35.94
CA ILE A 410 11.12 -28.59 -35.59
C ILE A 410 9.96 -28.63 -34.60
N GLU A 411 8.97 -29.49 -34.83
CA GLU A 411 7.80 -29.64 -33.96
C GLU A 411 8.14 -30.32 -32.62
N THR A 412 9.20 -31.12 -32.58
CA THR A 412 9.73 -31.73 -31.35
C THR A 412 10.63 -30.77 -30.58
N GLN A 413 11.45 -29.96 -31.26
CA GLN A 413 12.29 -28.92 -30.64
C GLN A 413 11.44 -27.79 -30.02
N SER A 414 10.34 -27.39 -30.66
CA SER A 414 9.42 -26.39 -30.09
C SER A 414 8.64 -26.88 -28.85
N LYS A 415 8.71 -28.18 -28.51
CA LYS A 415 8.20 -28.76 -27.24
C LYS A 415 9.28 -28.96 -26.17
N THR A 416 10.56 -28.73 -26.49
CA THR A 416 11.69 -28.87 -25.55
C THR A 416 12.53 -27.60 -25.49
N GLU A 417 11.88 -26.44 -25.29
CA GLU A 417 12.56 -25.27 -24.70
C GLU A 417 12.70 -25.48 -23.18
N VAL A 418 13.72 -26.25 -22.80
CA VAL A 418 14.37 -26.11 -21.50
C VAL A 418 15.73 -25.46 -21.75
N GLU A 419 15.89 -24.28 -21.16
CA GLU A 419 17.09 -23.46 -21.02
C GLU A 419 18.41 -24.16 -21.37
N THR A 420 19.11 -23.68 -22.40
CA THR A 420 20.56 -23.39 -22.28
C THR A 420 21.05 -22.55 -23.45
N ARG A 421 21.28 -21.27 -23.12
CA ARG A 421 22.40 -20.40 -23.54
C ARG A 421 22.81 -20.41 -25.03
N GLU A 422 22.52 -19.25 -25.63
CA GLU A 422 23.17 -18.63 -26.78
C GLU A 422 24.58 -19.15 -27.10
N VAL A 423 24.74 -19.68 -28.32
CA VAL A 423 25.96 -19.51 -29.10
C VAL A 423 25.54 -19.01 -30.47
N GLY A 424 25.54 -17.68 -30.60
CA GLY A 424 25.45 -17.01 -31.89
C GLY A 424 26.73 -17.25 -32.68
N VAL A 425 26.61 -17.91 -33.82
CA VAL A 425 27.61 -17.84 -34.89
C VAL A 425 26.92 -17.21 -36.09
N GLY A 426 27.01 -15.88 -36.15
CA GLY A 426 26.70 -15.13 -37.36
C GLY A 426 27.81 -15.34 -38.38
N CYS A 427 27.46 -15.82 -39.56
CA CYS A 427 28.34 -15.79 -40.72
C CYS A 427 27.79 -14.76 -41.70
N ASP A 428 28.27 -13.53 -41.59
CA ASP A 428 28.18 -12.50 -42.62
C ASP A 428 29.10 -12.87 -43.79
N LEU A 429 28.56 -13.09 -44.99
CA LEU A 429 29.29 -12.81 -46.24
C LEU A 429 28.34 -12.30 -47.32
N LEU A 430 28.57 -11.03 -47.67
CA LEU A 430 27.94 -10.25 -48.74
C LEU A 430 28.31 -10.75 -50.16
N PRO A 431 27.53 -10.34 -51.20
CA PRO A 431 27.50 -11.00 -52.50
C PRO A 431 28.55 -10.47 -53.49
N ARG A 432 29.06 -11.34 -54.37
CA ARG A 432 29.82 -10.97 -55.58
C ARG A 432 29.31 -11.71 -56.82
N LYS A 433 28.61 -10.97 -57.69
CA LYS A 433 28.71 -11.06 -59.16
C LYS A 433 29.64 -9.92 -59.60
N PRO A 434 30.47 -10.05 -60.66
CA PRO A 434 29.99 -9.95 -62.05
C PRO A 434 30.72 -10.87 -63.06
N GLY A 435 30.05 -11.10 -64.20
CA GLY A 435 30.49 -12.03 -65.25
C GLY A 435 31.54 -11.51 -66.23
N LEU A 436 31.93 -12.41 -67.13
CA LEU A 436 32.54 -12.13 -68.44
C LEU A 436 32.48 -13.41 -69.28
N ILE A 437 31.84 -13.32 -70.45
CA ILE A 437 31.93 -14.25 -71.58
C ILE A 437 33.07 -13.72 -72.47
N PRO A 438 34.02 -14.56 -72.92
CA PRO A 438 34.06 -15.03 -74.33
C PRO A 438 34.52 -16.51 -74.41
N GLY A 439 34.16 -17.38 -75.34
CA GLY A 439 33.85 -17.28 -76.76
C GLY A 439 34.55 -18.46 -77.47
N THR A 440 33.86 -19.10 -78.41
CA THR A 440 34.37 -19.91 -79.55
C THR A 440 35.16 -21.22 -79.31
N GLY A 441 34.47 -22.36 -79.55
CA GLY A 441 34.75 -23.28 -80.66
C GLY A 441 35.93 -24.26 -80.60
N LYS A 442 35.62 -25.57 -80.56
CA LYS A 442 36.06 -26.65 -81.48
C LYS A 442 36.00 -28.03 -80.79
N SER A 443 35.22 -28.95 -81.38
CA SER A 443 35.42 -30.41 -81.28
C SER A 443 36.53 -30.84 -82.26
N PRO A 444 37.21 -32.00 -82.10
CA PRO A 444 36.63 -33.34 -82.35
C PRO A 444 37.06 -34.38 -81.29
N GLY A 445 36.31 -35.46 -81.00
CA GLY A 445 36.24 -36.71 -81.77
C GLY A 445 36.83 -37.87 -80.93
N GLU A 446 36.37 -39.11 -81.18
CA GLU A 446 36.75 -40.39 -80.53
C GLU A 446 36.01 -40.70 -79.20
N GLY A 447 35.25 -41.78 -79.02
CA GLY A 447 35.13 -43.04 -79.75
C GLY A 447 35.76 -44.19 -78.96
N ASN A 448 35.04 -44.80 -78.02
CA ASN A 448 35.25 -46.20 -77.63
C ASN A 448 34.06 -46.72 -76.80
N GLY A 449 33.45 -47.80 -77.27
CA GLY A 449 32.50 -48.59 -76.51
C GLY A 449 33.04 -50.01 -76.35
N TYR A 450 32.68 -50.68 -75.26
CA TYR A 450 32.53 -52.14 -75.22
C TYR A 450 31.43 -52.52 -74.19
N PRO A 451 30.78 -53.69 -74.38
CA PRO A 451 29.40 -53.95 -73.95
C PRO A 451 29.33 -54.91 -72.76
N LEU A 452 28.18 -54.94 -72.06
CA LEU A 452 27.78 -56.09 -71.28
C LEU A 452 26.40 -56.60 -71.71
N TYR A 453 26.39 -57.91 -71.84
CA TYR A 453 25.42 -58.82 -72.43
C TYR A 453 24.50 -59.37 -71.33
N TYR A 454 23.38 -59.99 -71.75
CA TYR A 454 22.50 -60.91 -71.00
C TYR A 454 21.54 -60.28 -69.96
N SER A 455 20.25 -60.62 -69.86
CA SER A 455 19.41 -61.65 -70.51
C SER A 455 17.93 -61.29 -70.33
N CYS A 456 17.11 -61.63 -71.32
CA CYS A 456 15.66 -61.75 -71.18
C CYS A 456 15.30 -62.98 -70.32
N LEU A 457 14.23 -62.88 -69.53
CA LEU A 457 13.39 -64.01 -69.15
C LEU A 457 11.93 -63.67 -69.51
N GLU A 458 11.31 -64.63 -70.18
CA GLU A 458 9.98 -64.63 -70.77
C GLU A 458 8.84 -64.62 -69.73
N ASN A 459 7.81 -63.80 -70.00
CA ASN A 459 6.34 -64.07 -70.06
C ASN A 459 5.64 -64.99 -69.01
N PRO A 460 4.28 -65.06 -68.91
CA PRO A 460 3.21 -64.22 -69.49
C PRO A 460 2.02 -63.89 -68.53
N MET A 461 1.07 -63.08 -69.04
CA MET A 461 -0.40 -63.06 -68.84
C MET A 461 -1.02 -63.38 -67.46
N ASP A 462 -1.90 -62.50 -66.96
CA ASP A 462 -3.35 -62.77 -67.07
C ASP A 462 -4.28 -61.55 -66.85
N ARG A 463 -5.48 -61.73 -67.39
CA ARG A 463 -6.65 -60.85 -67.55
C ARG A 463 -7.25 -60.27 -66.26
N GLY A 464 -7.95 -59.14 -66.42
CA GLY A 464 -8.90 -58.64 -65.42
C GLY A 464 -9.77 -57.50 -65.92
N LEU A 465 -10.74 -57.81 -66.78
CA LEU A 465 -11.89 -56.96 -67.12
C LEU A 465 -12.68 -56.58 -65.86
N LEU A 466 -13.20 -55.35 -65.78
CA LEU A 466 -14.61 -55.09 -65.45
C LEU A 466 -15.02 -53.65 -65.81
N LYS A 467 -16.32 -53.53 -66.06
CA LYS A 467 -17.00 -52.62 -66.98
C LYS A 467 -18.01 -51.77 -66.19
N VAL A 468 -17.94 -50.44 -66.35
CA VAL A 468 -19.03 -49.43 -66.54
C VAL A 468 -20.15 -49.25 -65.45
N PRO A 469 -21.11 -48.30 -65.58
CA PRO A 469 -21.16 -47.03 -64.82
C PRO A 469 -22.51 -46.80 -64.10
N TRP A 470 -22.69 -45.68 -63.39
CA TRP A 470 -24.04 -45.21 -63.01
C TRP A 470 -24.22 -43.70 -63.19
N THR A 471 -25.09 -43.36 -64.13
CA THR A 471 -25.84 -42.10 -64.24
C THR A 471 -27.09 -42.17 -63.35
N ALA A 472 -27.46 -41.09 -62.66
CA ALA A 472 -28.88 -40.80 -62.40
C ALA A 472 -29.12 -39.33 -62.01
N LYS A 473 -30.26 -38.83 -62.48
CA LYS A 473 -30.75 -37.45 -62.56
C LYS A 473 -32.04 -37.35 -61.72
N ARG A 474 -32.23 -36.28 -60.95
CA ARG A 474 -33.53 -35.76 -60.44
C ARG A 474 -33.24 -34.43 -59.72
N SER A 475 -33.58 -33.24 -60.22
CA SER A 475 -34.89 -32.57 -60.36
C SER A 475 -35.70 -32.40 -59.06
N SER A 476 -35.82 -31.13 -58.65
CA SER A 476 -37.06 -30.43 -58.26
C SER A 476 -37.12 -29.79 -56.86
N GLN A 477 -37.52 -28.51 -56.89
CA GLN A 477 -38.40 -27.76 -55.97
C GLN A 477 -37.86 -27.08 -54.70
N SER A 478 -37.70 -25.75 -54.85
CA SER A 478 -38.35 -24.68 -54.08
C SER A 478 -39.09 -25.05 -52.79
N VAL A 479 -38.63 -24.50 -51.65
CA VAL A 479 -39.49 -24.13 -50.52
C VAL A 479 -38.98 -22.83 -49.89
N LEU A 480 -39.84 -21.81 -49.93
CA LEU A 480 -39.81 -20.58 -49.15
C LEU A 480 -39.89 -20.90 -47.64
N LYS A 481 -39.09 -20.21 -46.80
CA LYS A 481 -39.49 -19.80 -45.44
C LYS A 481 -38.68 -18.58 -44.97
N PRO A 482 -39.34 -17.51 -44.50
CA PRO A 482 -38.76 -16.48 -43.64
C PRO A 482 -39.14 -16.73 -42.17
N ASN A 483 -38.22 -16.38 -41.26
CA ASN A 483 -38.41 -15.88 -39.87
C ASN A 483 -37.25 -16.33 -38.95
N ARG A 484 -36.32 -15.42 -38.65
CA ARG A 484 -36.33 -14.64 -37.39
C ARG A 484 -35.29 -13.52 -37.47
#